data_AF-A0A4Y2QEB8-F1
#
_entry.id   AF-A0A4Y2QEB8-F1
#
_cell.length_a   1.000
_cell.length_b   1.000
_cell.length_c   1.000
_cell.angle_alpha   90.00
_cell.angle_beta   90.00
_cell.angle_gamma   90.00
#
_symmetry.space_group_name_H-M   'P 1'
#
loop_
_entity.id
_entity.type
_entity.pdbx_description
1 polymer ?
#
loop_
_entity_poly.entity_id
_entity_poly.type
_entity_poly.pdbx_seq_one_letter_code
_entity_poly.pdbx_strand_id
1 'polypeptide(L)'
;MQDLAGNCVGDELLLPLWLQCLSKQTQAILTTSSDDLNILSVMAEKIADVTSGIEICSNNVKTKVPETSIPNGYLSNLQAQIRELSLNIDRMSQF
;
A
#
# COMPACT_ATOMS: atom_id res chain seq x y z
N MET A 1 11.02 -14.27 21.41
CA MET A 1 11.31 -15.11 20.22
C MET A 1 12.63 -15.86 20.40
N GLN A 2 13.69 -15.19 20.83
CA GLN A 2 14.96 -15.81 21.23
C GLN A 2 14.80 -16.84 22.37
N ASP A 3 14.00 -16.52 23.40
CA ASP A 3 13.66 -17.45 24.49
C ASP A 3 12.95 -18.73 24.01
N LEU A 4 12.19 -18.63 22.92
CA LEU A 4 11.49 -19.75 22.31
C LEU A 4 12.45 -20.63 21.48
N ALA A 5 13.46 -20.02 20.87
CA ALA A 5 14.49 -20.70 20.10
C ALA A 5 15.63 -21.27 20.97
N GLY A 6 15.64 -21.02 22.28
CA GLY A 6 16.60 -21.65 23.21
C GLY A 6 18.07 -21.46 22.82
N ASN A 7 18.46 -20.26 22.39
CA ASN A 7 19.83 -19.88 21.99
C ASN A 7 20.50 -20.79 20.92
N CYS A 8 19.76 -21.70 20.28
CA CYS A 8 20.32 -22.66 19.31
C CYS A 8 20.33 -22.12 17.87
N VAL A 9 19.65 -20.99 17.63
CA VAL A 9 19.61 -20.30 16.35
C VAL A 9 20.20 -18.91 16.55
N GLY A 10 21.23 -18.57 15.78
CA GLY A 10 21.89 -17.27 15.85
C GLY A 10 21.04 -16.15 15.24
N ASP A 11 21.35 -14.92 15.64
CA ASP A 11 20.65 -13.72 15.18
C ASP A 11 20.76 -13.53 13.65
N GLU A 12 21.78 -14.07 13.00
CA GLU A 12 21.94 -14.07 11.54
C GLU A 12 20.75 -14.70 10.78
N LEU A 13 20.05 -15.66 11.40
CA LEU A 13 18.88 -16.32 10.81
C LEU A 13 17.57 -15.82 11.41
N LEU A 14 17.57 -15.50 12.70
CA LEU A 14 16.39 -14.98 13.39
C LEU A 14 16.04 -13.57 12.94
N LEU A 15 17.04 -12.72 12.70
CA LEU A 15 16.81 -11.32 12.35
C LEU A 15 16.07 -11.15 11.01
N PRO A 16 16.49 -11.78 9.89
CA PRO A 16 15.75 -11.68 8.63
C PRO A 16 14.33 -12.25 8.73
N LEU A 17 14.16 -13.38 9.43
CA LEU A 17 12.86 -14.03 9.61
C LEU A 17 11.92 -13.16 10.47
N TRP A 18 12.45 -12.56 11.53
CA TRP A 18 11.71 -11.69 12.41
C TRP A 18 11.31 -10.38 11.72
N LEU A 19 12.21 -9.77 10.96
CA LEU A 19 11.90 -8.60 10.14
C LEU A 19 10.75 -8.88 9.16
N GLN A 20 10.74 -10.05 8.51
CA GLN A 20 9.66 -10.45 7.60
C GLN A 20 8.27 -10.51 8.26
N CYS A 21 8.19 -10.76 9.57
CA CYS A 21 6.93 -10.77 10.32
C CYS A 21 6.36 -9.36 10.60
N LEU A 22 7.13 -8.30 10.38
CA LEU A 22 6.73 -6.92 10.68
C LEU A 22 6.07 -6.24 9.48
N SER A 23 5.42 -5.09 9.72
CA SER A 23 4.89 -4.26 8.64
C SER A 23 6.02 -3.67 7.77
N LYS A 24 5.74 -3.36 6.49
CA LYS A 24 6.75 -2.80 5.55
C LYS A 24 7.40 -1.51 6.06
N GLN A 25 6.62 -0.64 6.71
CA GLN A 25 7.12 0.60 7.30
C GLN A 25 8.09 0.34 8.45
N THR A 26 7.76 -0.59 9.35
CA THR A 26 8.63 -0.99 10.46
C THR A 26 9.91 -1.65 9.94
N GLN A 27 9.79 -2.52 8.93
CA GLN A 27 10.95 -3.14 8.27
C GLN A 27 11.90 -2.09 7.68
N ALA A 28 11.38 -1.12 6.92
CA ALA A 28 12.20 -0.09 6.29
C ALA A 28 12.99 0.75 7.31
N ILE A 29 12.39 1.01 8.48
CA ILE A 29 13.05 1.74 9.57
C ILE A 29 14.13 0.85 10.22
N LEU A 30 13.77 -0.36 10.64
CA LEU A 30 14.67 -1.24 11.41
C LEU A 30 15.83 -1.80 10.58
N THR A 31 15.67 -1.99 9.27
CA THR A 31 16.75 -2.50 8.39
C THR A 31 17.92 -1.52 8.27
N THR A 32 17.74 -0.25 8.65
CA THR A 32 18.82 0.74 8.67
C THR A 32 19.66 0.69 9.95
N SER A 33 19.16 0.00 10.99
CA SER A 33 19.88 -0.20 12.24
C SER A 33 20.69 -1.50 12.18
N SER A 34 21.88 -1.47 12.78
CA SER A 34 22.75 -2.64 12.97
C SER A 34 22.71 -3.15 14.42
N ASP A 35 21.68 -2.78 15.18
CA ASP A 35 21.55 -3.16 16.58
C ASP A 35 21.12 -4.62 16.75
N ASP A 36 21.31 -5.16 17.96
CA ASP A 36 20.92 -6.52 18.29
C ASP A 36 19.40 -6.72 18.22
N LEU A 37 18.97 -7.97 17.97
CA LEU A 37 17.56 -8.34 17.82
C LEU A 37 16.70 -7.92 19.04
N ASN A 38 17.27 -7.92 20.24
CA ASN A 38 16.59 -7.46 21.44
C ASN A 38 16.26 -5.95 21.38
N ILE A 39 17.22 -5.14 20.94
CA ILE A 39 17.04 -3.68 20.79
C ILE A 39 16.07 -3.40 19.66
N LEU A 40 16.21 -4.11 18.53
CA LEU A 40 15.28 -4.02 17.40
C LEU A 40 13.85 -4.39 17.81
N SER A 41 13.67 -5.40 18.66
CA SER A 41 12.35 -5.80 19.17
C SER A 41 11.70 -4.69 19.98
N VAL A 42 12.45 -4.02 20.86
CA VAL A 42 11.95 -2.86 21.63
C VAL A 42 11.64 -1.68 20.70
N MET A 43 12.45 -1.46 19.66
CA MET A 43 12.17 -0.42 18.67
C MET A 43 10.92 -0.72 17.84
N ALA A 44 10.69 -1.98 17.45
CA ALA A 44 9.46 -2.38 16.74
C ALA A 44 8.21 -2.10 17.56
N GLU A 45 8.24 -2.40 18.86
CA GLU A 45 7.15 -2.10 19.80
C GLU A 45 6.89 -0.60 19.88
N LYS A 46 7.94 0.21 20.07
CA LYS A 46 7.82 1.68 20.08
C LYS A 46 7.27 2.25 18.77
N ILE A 47 7.68 1.68 17.63
CA ILE A 47 7.14 2.08 16.32
C ILE A 47 5.65 1.75 16.24
N ALA A 48 5.25 0.57 16.72
CA ALA A 48 3.84 0.17 16.76
C ALA A 48 2.99 1.15 17.58
N ASP A 49 3.46 1.56 18.76
CA ASP A 49 2.80 2.56 19.62
C ASP A 49 2.59 3.89 18.89
N VAL A 50 3.62 4.38 18.18
CA VAL A 50 3.55 5.63 17.41
C VAL A 50 2.57 5.51 16.24
N THR A 51 2.59 4.40 15.51
CA THR A 51 1.67 4.20 14.38
C THR A 51 0.22 3.96 14.81
N SER A 52 -0.02 3.38 15.98
CA SER A 52 -1.36 3.26 16.56
C SER A 52 -1.93 4.64 16.94
N GLY A 53 -1.08 5.54 17.45
CA GLY A 53 -1.48 6.93 17.73
C GLY A 53 -1.75 7.77 16.48
N ILE A 54 -1.22 7.38 15.32
CA ILE A 54 -1.42 8.08 14.04
C ILE A 54 -2.81 7.83 13.43
N GLU A 55 -3.52 6.76 13.83
CA GLU A 55 -4.91 6.53 13.39
C GLU A 55 -5.85 7.68 13.78
N ILE A 56 -5.53 8.45 14.83
CA ILE A 56 -6.32 9.58 15.33
C ILE A 56 -6.13 10.83 14.47
N CYS A 57 -5.01 10.94 13.74
CA CYS A 57 -4.77 11.99 12.75
C CYS A 57 -5.12 11.57 11.32
N SER A 58 -5.72 10.38 11.16
CA SER A 58 -6.51 10.09 9.97
C SER A 58 -7.79 10.92 10.02
N ASN A 59 -7.64 12.25 9.90
CA ASN A 59 -8.61 13.00 9.16
C ASN A 59 -8.73 12.22 7.86
N ASN A 60 -9.89 11.62 7.67
CA ASN A 60 -10.54 11.50 6.40
C ASN A 60 -10.55 12.87 5.70
N VAL A 61 -9.38 13.42 5.38
CA VAL A 61 -9.21 14.07 4.10
C VAL A 61 -9.55 12.96 3.14
N LYS A 62 -10.84 12.91 2.83
CA LYS A 62 -11.40 12.52 1.57
C LYS A 62 -10.71 13.44 0.56
N THR A 63 -9.42 13.23 0.33
CA THR A 63 -8.86 13.11 -1.00
C THR A 63 -9.70 11.97 -1.55
N LYS A 64 -10.81 12.20 -2.27
CA LYS A 64 -10.73 12.59 -3.68
C LYS A 64 -9.31 12.48 -4.24
N VAL A 65 -8.68 11.31 -4.04
CA VAL A 65 -8.18 10.54 -5.16
C VAL A 65 -9.41 10.42 -6.05
N PRO A 66 -9.46 11.07 -7.22
CA PRO A 66 -10.28 10.53 -8.27
C PRO A 66 -9.63 9.17 -8.52
N GLU A 67 -10.14 8.14 -7.85
CA GLU A 67 -10.10 6.83 -8.43
C GLU A 67 -10.80 7.05 -9.77
N THR A 68 -10.00 7.23 -10.80
CA THR A 68 -10.38 6.99 -12.18
C THR A 68 -10.60 5.48 -12.31
N SER A 69 -11.46 4.91 -11.45
CA SER A 69 -12.33 3.85 -11.88
C SER A 69 -13.14 4.52 -12.98
N ILE A 70 -12.64 4.39 -14.21
CA ILE A 70 -13.40 4.70 -15.40
C ILE A 70 -14.76 4.04 -15.14
N PRO A 71 -15.84 4.82 -14.97
CA PRO A 71 -17.14 4.25 -14.66
C PRO A 71 -17.34 3.15 -15.68
N ASN A 72 -17.73 1.97 -15.22
CA ASN A 72 -17.93 0.75 -16.02
C ASN A 72 -18.84 0.93 -17.26
N GLY A 73 -19.32 2.14 -17.57
CA GLY A 73 -19.98 2.54 -18.81
C GLY A 73 -19.35 3.72 -19.58
N TYR A 74 -18.23 4.31 -19.15
CA TYR A 74 -17.61 5.45 -19.84
C TYR A 74 -17.08 5.05 -21.23
N LEU A 75 -16.42 3.90 -21.33
CA LEU A 75 -15.98 3.37 -22.62
C LEU A 75 -17.19 3.10 -23.54
N SER A 76 -18.25 2.50 -23.01
CA SER A 76 -19.50 2.24 -23.74
C SER A 76 -20.21 3.52 -24.18
N ASN A 77 -20.20 4.56 -23.34
CA ASN A 77 -20.80 5.85 -23.63
C ASN A 77 -20.02 6.59 -24.73
N LEU A 78 -18.68 6.57 -24.65
CA LEU A 78 -17.81 7.16 -25.65
C LEU A 78 -17.94 6.43 -27.00
N GLN A 79 -18.06 5.09 -26.97
CA GLN A 79 -18.33 4.29 -28.17
C GLN A 79 -19.70 4.59 -28.79
N ALA A 80 -20.73 4.84 -27.97
CA ALA A 80 -22.05 5.23 -28.47
C ALA A 80 -22.01 6.61 -29.15
N GLN A 81 -21.35 7.59 -28.54
CA GLN A 81 -21.18 8.93 -29.11
C GLN A 81 -20.41 8.90 -30.43
N ILE A 82 -19.34 8.09 -30.53
CA ILE A 82 -18.58 7.93 -31.78
C ILE A 82 -19.49 7.39 -32.89
N ARG A 83 -20.31 6.37 -32.62
CA ARG A 83 -21.24 5.80 -33.62
C ARG A 83 -22.27 6.82 -34.09
N GLU A 84 -22.83 7.59 -33.17
CA GLU A 84 -23.83 8.61 -33.49
C GLU A 84 -23.23 9.74 -34.36
N LEU A 85 -22.02 10.20 -34.01
CA LEU A 85 -21.28 11.18 -34.81
C LEU A 85 -20.96 10.65 -36.20
N SER A 86 -20.47 9.41 -36.32
CA SER A 86 -20.22 8.78 -37.62
C SER A 86 -21.49 8.71 -38.48
N LEU A 87 -22.62 8.31 -37.88
CA LEU A 87 -23.90 8.26 -38.59
C LEU A 87 -24.34 9.65 -39.07
N ASN A 88 -24.13 10.70 -38.27
CA ASN A 88 -24.48 12.07 -38.64
C ASN A 88 -23.58 12.57 -39.78
N ILE A 89 -22.28 12.30 -39.72
CA ILE A 89 -21.33 12.63 -40.80
C ILE A 89 -21.72 11.90 -42.10
N ASP A 90 -22.05 10.62 -42.05
CA ASP A 90 -22.49 9.86 -43.23
C ASP A 90 -23.76 10.47 -43.84
N ARG A 91 -24.71 10.90 -43.00
CA ARG A 91 -25.93 11.58 -43.46
C ARG A 91 -25.64 12.95 -44.07
N MET A 92 -24.74 13.72 -43.47
CA MET A 92 -24.32 15.02 -43.99
C MET A 92 -23.52 14.88 -45.30
N SER A 93 -22.73 13.82 -45.45
CA SER A 93 -21.95 13.52 -46.66
C SER A 93 -22.80 13.04 -47.84
N GLN A 94 -24.07 12.69 -47.61
CA GLN A 94 -25.03 12.32 -48.66
C GLN A 94 -25.78 13.53 -49.25
N PHE A 95 -25.55 14.74 -48.70
CA PHE A 95 -25.98 16.01 -49.28
C PHE A 95 -24.84 16.66 -50.06
#